data_AF-A0A1V4QGS4-F1
#
_entry.id   AF-A0A1V4QGS4-F1
#
_cell.length_a   1.000
_cell.length_b   1.000
_cell.length_c   1.000
_cell.angle_alpha   90.00
_cell.angle_beta   90.00
_cell.angle_gamma   90.00
#
_symmetry.space_group_name_H-M   'P 1'
#
loop_
_entity.id
_entity.type
_entity.pdbx_description
1 polymer ?
#
loop_
_entity_poly.entity_id
_entity_poly.type
_entity_poly.pdbx_seq_one_letter_code
_entity_poly.pdbx_strand_id
1 'polypeptide(L)'
;MNYFFSIFLRDLNREKFYEIIETLEQFSGSIVEVEKSLILGQSDTVEIVASLLKMREFYPEMRFGFSQYPGLAKGLSRIAKFGEVLISEEVEQKLLDDFEITSLGMLTIEGMSSQILVCRIDQPRGDLKFPKQIRKENRISRAGQIDAMENLLSVSNAVLIVGPTGIGKTVFIDQLVERWQEQKEVLRTVCPPIIRRLSLEPIMELVEQLLEIEDVESIGEKQQAIERRLKELGIADIGTTYLAVLDFLGLSEEETILEKMDLKVRVDLVTTNIAEIIKRMSWNRPLVIIVEDVENMDPSSVNFMQNLILKLADENVYFIFSSALSQVNISGIKEFELREIEREDLINLVKNEINEEIKFAAATPLHIAQFLRLYREERLDYFYKQYQGEAAIGGFNLPFHDFKTVVKRRVELLEEKKDFIYNLAIAGIKIIPDEFPVDKDNLGLFEYFVKRGFLRRFLNYYIFINPLLHNEIYDLIPDKKRRHQHLADYYSRLEGYEELAAYHLQQAESYNKAIEYLIKSAQLVVGKGAYDSGINYYKKALELCQQHRELANLEILVAINEGLADIYRALDDEETALKYYKVVLDSYKEILKE
;
A
#
# COMPACT_ATOMS: atom_id res chain seq x y z
N MET A 1 5.17 -6.86 37.14
CA MET A 1 6.45 -7.34 37.72
C MET A 1 7.26 -7.82 36.54
N ASN A 2 8.50 -7.39 36.39
CA ASN A 2 9.23 -7.66 35.14
C ASN A 2 10.09 -8.90 35.29
N TYR A 3 10.11 -9.74 34.25
CA TYR A 3 10.93 -10.93 34.13
C TYR A 3 11.95 -10.72 33.01
N PHE A 4 13.11 -11.34 33.15
CA PHE A 4 14.17 -11.32 32.16
C PHE A 4 14.33 -12.70 31.55
N PHE A 5 14.42 -12.72 30.23
CA PHE A 5 14.81 -13.91 29.48
C PHE A 5 16.16 -13.67 28.80
N SER A 6 16.96 -14.71 28.70
CA SER A 6 18.22 -14.71 27.99
C SER A 6 18.25 -15.85 27.00
N ILE A 7 18.71 -15.57 25.78
CA ILE A 7 18.91 -16.55 24.72
C ILE A 7 20.40 -16.55 24.38
N PHE A 8 21.07 -17.67 24.61
CA PHE A 8 22.44 -17.88 24.18
C PHE A 8 22.47 -18.75 22.93
N LEU A 9 23.08 -18.24 21.87
CA LEU A 9 23.21 -18.89 20.57
C LEU A 9 24.44 -18.34 19.85
N ARG A 10 25.16 -19.17 19.09
CA ARG A 10 26.31 -18.76 18.28
C ARG A 10 25.95 -18.76 16.80
N ASP A 11 26.71 -18.01 16.01
CA ASP A 11 26.75 -18.10 14.55
C ASP A 11 25.38 -17.85 13.85
N LEU A 12 24.56 -16.96 14.42
CA LEU A 12 23.36 -16.48 13.72
C LEU A 12 23.77 -15.53 12.60
N ASN A 13 23.19 -15.74 11.43
CA ASN A 13 23.21 -14.74 10.38
C ASN A 13 22.25 -13.58 10.74
N ARG A 14 22.39 -12.47 10.01
CA ARG A 14 21.64 -11.24 10.25
C ARG A 14 20.12 -11.42 10.16
N GLU A 15 19.66 -12.15 9.15
CA GLU A 15 18.22 -12.34 8.90
C GLU A 15 17.55 -13.14 10.02
N LYS A 16 18.15 -14.26 10.45
CA LYS A 16 17.65 -15.05 11.57
C LYS A 16 17.70 -14.27 12.89
N PHE A 17 18.77 -13.49 13.11
CA PHE A 17 18.86 -12.63 14.28
C PHE A 17 17.69 -11.63 14.32
N TYR A 18 17.41 -10.94 13.21
CA TYR A 18 16.27 -10.00 13.12
C TYR A 18 14.93 -10.70 13.36
N GLU A 19 14.72 -11.87 12.76
CA GLU A 19 13.49 -12.65 12.94
C GLU A 19 13.24 -13.01 14.41
N ILE A 20 14.28 -13.44 15.13
CA ILE A 20 14.20 -13.79 16.55
C ILE A 20 13.80 -12.56 17.37
N ILE A 21 14.50 -11.44 17.18
CA ILE A 21 14.23 -10.20 17.94
C ILE A 21 12.81 -9.70 17.67
N GLU A 22 12.40 -9.60 16.40
CA GLU A 22 11.07 -9.14 16.01
C GLU A 22 9.98 -10.06 16.57
N THR A 23 10.20 -11.39 16.58
CA THR A 23 9.26 -12.35 17.16
C THR A 23 9.10 -12.15 18.67
N LEU A 24 10.21 -11.98 19.40
CA LEU A 24 10.16 -11.72 20.84
C LEU A 24 9.41 -10.43 21.15
N GLU A 25 9.67 -9.37 20.39
CA GLU A 25 9.00 -8.07 20.57
C GLU A 25 7.49 -8.12 20.29
N GLN A 26 7.05 -9.01 19.38
CA GLN A 26 5.61 -9.23 19.14
C GLN A 26 4.91 -9.94 20.29
N PHE A 27 5.61 -10.79 21.05
CA PHE A 27 5.04 -11.60 22.13
C PHE A 27 5.29 -10.98 23.51
N SER A 28 5.15 -9.66 23.67
CA SER A 28 5.36 -8.93 24.94
C SER A 28 6.80 -8.93 25.48
N GLY A 29 7.78 -9.29 24.65
CA GLY A 29 9.19 -9.10 24.94
C GLY A 29 9.66 -7.69 24.58
N SER A 30 10.73 -7.24 25.23
CA SER A 30 11.52 -6.08 24.81
C SER A 30 13.00 -6.41 24.98
N ILE A 31 13.81 -6.19 23.96
CA ILE A 31 15.25 -6.42 24.06
C ILE A 31 15.89 -5.32 24.89
N VAL A 32 16.61 -5.72 25.93
CA VAL A 32 17.27 -4.83 26.88
C VAL A 32 18.74 -4.66 26.51
N GLU A 33 19.41 -5.76 26.19
CA GLU A 33 20.84 -5.77 25.94
C GLU A 33 21.22 -6.94 25.03
N VAL A 34 22.22 -6.73 24.19
CA VAL A 34 22.82 -7.78 23.37
C VAL A 34 24.32 -7.79 23.60
N GLU A 35 24.86 -8.99 23.84
CA GLU A 35 26.29 -9.26 23.94
C GLU A 35 26.69 -10.27 22.86
N LYS A 36 27.98 -10.54 22.75
CA LYS A 36 28.47 -11.59 21.86
C LYS A 36 27.74 -12.91 22.13
N SER A 37 27.00 -13.39 21.12
CA SER A 37 26.25 -14.66 21.19
C SER A 37 25.14 -14.73 22.26
N LEU A 38 24.70 -13.59 22.81
CA LEU A 38 23.70 -13.57 23.89
C LEU A 38 22.72 -12.41 23.71
N ILE A 39 21.43 -12.72 23.78
CA ILE A 39 20.32 -11.76 23.71
C ILE A 39 19.63 -11.74 25.07
N LEU A 40 19.58 -10.58 25.72
CA LEU A 40 18.80 -10.36 26.94
C LEU A 40 17.56 -9.54 26.61
N GLY A 41 16.39 -10.06 26.97
CA GLY A 41 15.15 -9.31 26.92
C GLY A 41 14.40 -9.35 28.24
N GLN A 42 13.31 -8.57 28.27
CA GLN A 42 12.42 -8.42 29.40
C GLN A 42 10.97 -8.61 28.94
N SER A 43 10.13 -9.13 29.82
CA SER A 43 8.68 -9.24 29.62
C SER A 43 7.95 -8.93 30.93
N ASP A 44 6.72 -8.44 30.83
CA ASP A 44 5.82 -8.20 31.95
C ASP A 44 5.00 -9.44 32.35
N THR A 45 5.10 -10.52 31.58
CA THR A 45 4.41 -11.80 31.79
C THR A 45 5.36 -13.00 31.80
N VAL A 46 4.98 -14.06 32.51
CA VAL A 46 5.69 -15.35 32.50
C VAL A 46 5.36 -16.21 31.27
N GLU A 47 4.26 -15.90 30.58
CA GLU A 47 3.79 -16.61 29.38
C GLU A 47 4.81 -16.56 28.24
N ILE A 48 5.74 -15.60 28.23
CA ILE A 48 6.85 -15.54 27.26
C ILE A 48 7.67 -16.84 27.21
N VAL A 49 7.69 -17.61 28.31
CA VAL A 49 8.33 -18.94 28.37
C VAL A 49 7.77 -19.89 27.31
N ALA A 50 6.47 -19.81 27.00
CA ALA A 50 5.86 -20.60 25.93
C ALA A 50 6.48 -20.27 24.56
N SER A 51 6.75 -18.98 24.30
CA SER A 51 7.43 -18.53 23.08
C SER A 51 8.87 -19.06 23.02
N LEU A 52 9.62 -19.03 24.14
CA LEU A 52 10.98 -19.58 24.20
C LEU A 52 11.01 -21.09 23.95
N LEU A 53 10.07 -21.83 24.54
CA LEU A 53 9.93 -23.28 24.29
C LEU A 53 9.59 -23.57 22.84
N LYS A 54 8.73 -22.75 22.21
CA LYS A 54 8.38 -22.94 20.80
C LYS A 54 9.58 -22.66 19.88
N MET A 55 10.40 -21.67 20.21
CA MET A 55 11.62 -21.35 19.45
C MET A 55 12.61 -22.53 19.40
N ARG A 56 12.66 -23.39 20.41
CA ARG A 56 13.55 -24.56 20.42
C ARG A 56 13.23 -25.58 19.31
N GLU A 57 12.01 -25.57 18.77
CA GLU A 57 11.63 -26.44 17.64
C GLU A 57 12.30 -26.00 16.33
N PHE A 58 12.53 -24.69 16.18
CA PHE A 58 13.16 -24.09 15.00
C PHE A 58 14.67 -23.90 15.16
N TYR A 59 15.13 -23.73 16.41
CA TYR A 59 16.53 -23.51 16.78
C TYR A 59 16.91 -24.39 17.98
N PRO A 60 17.10 -25.70 17.78
CA PRO A 60 17.38 -26.66 18.86
C PRO A 60 18.68 -26.37 19.63
N GLU A 61 19.61 -25.64 19.03
CA GLU A 61 20.88 -25.23 19.63
C GLU A 61 20.76 -24.03 20.60
N MET A 62 19.60 -23.36 20.64
CA MET A 62 19.36 -22.26 21.59
C MET A 62 19.39 -22.75 23.04
N ARG A 63 19.89 -21.88 23.91
CA ARG A 63 19.96 -22.13 25.35
C ARG A 63 19.30 -20.97 26.07
N PHE A 64 18.34 -21.26 26.94
CA PHE A 64 17.48 -20.24 27.50
C PHE A 64 17.68 -20.12 29.02
N GLY A 65 17.62 -18.88 29.51
CA GLY A 65 17.59 -18.56 30.94
C GLY A 65 16.42 -17.64 31.24
N PHE A 66 15.72 -17.86 32.35
CA PHE A 66 14.58 -17.03 32.77
C PHE A 66 14.63 -16.74 34.28
N SER A 67 14.53 -15.47 34.66
CA SER A 67 14.64 -15.03 36.07
C SER A 67 14.00 -13.65 36.26
N GLN A 68 13.77 -13.23 37.51
CA GLN A 68 13.44 -11.83 37.80
C GLN A 68 14.67 -10.90 37.76
N TYR A 69 15.88 -11.47 37.65
CA TYR A 69 17.14 -10.72 37.66
C TYR A 69 17.91 -10.91 36.35
N PRO A 70 18.39 -9.83 35.72
CA PRO A 70 19.01 -9.90 34.39
C PRO A 70 20.31 -10.71 34.40
N GLY A 71 21.17 -10.51 35.41
CA GLY A 71 22.43 -11.26 35.54
C GLY A 71 22.23 -12.77 35.71
N LEU A 72 21.18 -13.18 36.43
CA LEU A 72 20.81 -14.59 36.59
C LEU A 72 20.31 -15.18 35.27
N ALA A 73 19.41 -14.50 34.57
CA ALA A 73 18.93 -14.96 33.27
C ALA A 73 20.10 -15.21 32.30
N LYS A 74 21.06 -14.29 32.21
CA LYS A 74 22.29 -14.47 31.41
C LYS A 74 23.06 -15.71 31.84
N GLY A 75 23.35 -15.81 33.13
CA GLY A 75 24.10 -16.93 33.71
C GLY A 75 23.47 -18.28 33.43
N LEU A 76 22.16 -18.40 33.63
CA LEU A 76 21.37 -19.61 33.36
C LEU A 76 21.48 -20.02 31.89
N SER A 77 21.32 -19.09 30.94
CA SER A 77 21.43 -19.41 29.50
C SER A 77 22.82 -19.91 29.09
N ARG A 78 23.89 -19.49 29.79
CA ARG A 78 25.26 -19.93 29.50
C ARG A 78 25.53 -21.36 29.96
N ILE A 79 24.95 -21.78 31.09
CA ILE A 79 25.13 -23.14 31.66
C ILE A 79 24.12 -24.15 31.13
N ALA A 80 23.00 -23.68 30.54
CA ALA A 80 22.00 -24.52 29.90
C ALA A 80 22.58 -25.37 28.77
N LYS A 81 22.03 -26.57 28.56
CA LYS A 81 22.30 -27.37 27.36
C LYS A 81 21.40 -26.93 26.21
N PHE A 82 21.70 -27.43 25.01
CA PHE A 82 20.89 -27.18 23.82
C PHE A 82 19.42 -27.54 24.04
N GLY A 83 18.54 -26.59 23.74
CA GLY A 83 17.09 -26.69 23.91
C GLY A 83 16.58 -26.57 25.34
N GLU A 84 17.46 -26.42 26.34
CA GLU A 84 17.05 -26.28 27.74
C GLU A 84 16.60 -24.86 28.07
N VAL A 85 15.51 -24.77 28.83
CA VAL A 85 15.06 -23.53 29.46
C VAL A 85 15.30 -23.67 30.96
N LEU A 86 16.33 -22.96 31.45
CA LEU A 86 16.67 -22.93 32.86
C LEU A 86 16.04 -21.73 33.55
N ILE A 87 15.54 -21.94 34.75
CA ILE A 87 14.87 -20.95 35.56
C ILE A 87 15.44 -20.90 36.97
N SER A 88 15.30 -19.75 37.61
CA SER A 88 15.63 -19.57 39.03
C SER A 88 14.42 -19.86 39.94
N GLU A 89 14.69 -20.11 41.22
CA GLU A 89 13.66 -20.46 42.22
C GLU A 89 12.51 -19.43 42.30
N GLU A 90 12.79 -18.14 42.14
CA GLU A 90 11.77 -17.09 42.29
C GLU A 90 10.73 -17.03 41.15
N VAL A 91 10.98 -17.72 40.04
CA VAL A 91 10.02 -17.84 38.93
C VAL A 91 9.36 -19.22 38.85
N GLU A 92 9.94 -20.24 39.51
CA GLU A 92 9.40 -21.61 39.54
C GLU A 92 7.94 -21.63 39.99
N GLN A 93 7.63 -20.99 41.14
CA GLN A 93 6.28 -21.00 41.70
C GLN A 93 5.20 -20.48 40.74
N LYS A 94 5.57 -19.60 39.81
CA LYS A 94 4.65 -18.99 38.84
C LYS A 94 4.41 -19.88 37.61
N LEU A 95 5.24 -20.91 37.41
CA LEU A 95 5.24 -21.77 36.24
C LEU A 95 4.82 -23.20 36.57
N LEU A 96 4.70 -23.58 37.86
CA LEU A 96 4.33 -24.93 38.31
C LEU A 96 2.98 -25.43 37.78
N ASP A 97 2.02 -24.52 37.57
CA ASP A 97 0.70 -24.86 37.07
C ASP A 97 0.70 -25.15 35.56
N ASP A 98 1.60 -24.50 34.81
CA ASP A 98 1.65 -24.56 33.36
C ASP A 98 2.73 -25.52 32.83
N PHE A 99 3.71 -25.91 33.65
CA PHE A 99 4.86 -26.70 33.21
C PHE A 99 5.29 -27.78 34.21
N GLU A 100 5.83 -28.87 33.68
CA GLU A 100 6.66 -29.81 34.42
C GLU A 100 8.05 -29.21 34.61
N ILE A 101 8.49 -29.15 35.88
CA ILE A 101 9.73 -28.51 36.28
C ILE A 101 10.59 -29.51 37.06
N THR A 102 11.83 -29.70 36.62
CA THR A 102 12.83 -30.55 37.28
C THR A 102 13.87 -29.69 37.97
N SER A 103 14.08 -29.91 39.28
CA SER A 103 15.18 -29.28 40.01
C SER A 103 16.52 -29.92 39.65
N LEU A 104 17.50 -29.09 39.27
CA LEU A 104 18.87 -29.50 38.98
C LEU A 104 19.81 -29.31 40.18
N GLY A 105 19.28 -28.83 41.30
CA GLY A 105 20.03 -28.57 42.54
C GLY A 105 20.78 -27.23 42.54
N MET A 106 21.74 -27.12 43.47
CA MET A 106 22.52 -25.91 43.71
C MET A 106 23.68 -25.81 42.71
N LEU A 107 23.62 -24.85 41.79
CA LEU A 107 24.64 -24.63 40.76
C LEU A 107 25.37 -23.29 40.95
N THR A 108 26.64 -23.27 40.56
CA THR A 108 27.45 -22.04 40.53
C THR A 108 27.30 -21.36 39.18
N ILE A 109 26.90 -20.08 39.18
CA ILE A 109 26.87 -19.24 37.98
C ILE A 109 28.15 -18.39 37.95
N GLU A 110 28.72 -18.24 36.76
CA GLU A 110 29.91 -17.40 36.53
C GLU A 110 29.68 -15.97 37.03
N GLY A 111 30.58 -15.47 37.89
CA GLY A 111 30.48 -14.15 38.51
C GLY A 111 29.70 -14.10 39.83
N MET A 112 29.13 -15.21 40.30
CA MET A 112 28.48 -15.29 41.61
C MET A 112 29.34 -16.02 42.64
N SER A 113 29.31 -15.55 43.89
CA SER A 113 30.03 -16.15 45.02
C SER A 113 29.23 -17.24 45.74
N SER A 114 27.93 -17.35 45.50
CA SER A 114 27.03 -18.34 46.10
C SER A 114 26.39 -19.22 45.03
N GLN A 115 26.09 -20.47 45.40
CA GLN A 115 25.30 -21.36 44.57
C GLN A 115 23.82 -20.98 44.68
N ILE A 116 23.08 -21.16 43.59
CA ILE A 116 21.64 -20.93 43.55
C ILE A 116 20.92 -22.20 43.11
N LEU A 117 19.66 -22.34 43.53
CA LEU A 117 18.80 -23.42 43.05
C LEU A 117 18.43 -23.14 41.59
N VAL A 118 18.74 -24.09 40.72
CA VAL A 118 18.40 -24.02 39.29
C VAL A 118 17.39 -25.10 38.97
N CYS A 119 16.33 -24.72 38.28
CA CYS A 119 15.31 -25.64 37.79
C CYS A 119 15.28 -25.60 36.26
N ARG A 120 14.81 -26.69 35.64
CA ARG A 120 14.61 -26.80 34.19
C ARG A 120 13.14 -27.00 33.89
N ILE A 121 12.65 -26.31 32.87
CA ILE A 121 11.32 -26.53 32.31
C ILE A 121 11.41 -27.66 31.29
N ASP A 122 10.60 -28.72 31.46
CA ASP A 122 10.60 -29.90 30.61
C ASP A 122 9.46 -29.87 29.57
N GLN A 123 8.23 -30.16 30.01
CA GLN A 123 7.04 -30.24 29.15
C GLN A 123 5.91 -29.36 29.67
N PRO A 124 5.05 -28.80 28.79
CA PRO A 124 3.86 -28.09 29.22
C PRO A 124 2.82 -29.05 29.83
N ARG A 125 2.12 -28.59 30.87
CA ARG A 125 0.98 -29.29 31.47
C ARG A 125 -0.30 -28.90 30.72
N GLY A 126 -0.40 -29.36 29.48
CA GLY A 126 -1.51 -29.05 28.57
C GLY A 126 -1.13 -28.07 27.46
N ASP A 127 -2.11 -27.30 26.98
CA ASP A 127 -1.90 -26.36 25.89
C ASP A 127 -1.07 -25.16 26.34
N LEU A 128 -0.10 -24.78 25.49
CA LEU A 128 0.75 -23.61 25.73
C LEU A 128 -0.08 -22.33 25.69
N LYS A 129 0.00 -21.55 26.77
CA LYS A 129 -0.55 -20.20 26.84
C LYS A 129 0.49 -19.22 26.35
N PHE A 130 0.26 -18.66 25.17
CA PHE A 130 1.11 -17.61 24.62
C PHE A 130 0.68 -16.24 25.13
N PRO A 131 1.63 -15.32 25.34
CA PRO A 131 1.28 -13.95 25.68
C PRO A 131 0.50 -13.33 24.53
N LYS A 132 -0.37 -12.36 24.85
CA LYS A 132 -1.10 -11.62 23.81
C LYS A 132 -0.10 -10.99 22.85
N GLN A 133 -0.29 -11.23 21.56
CA GLN A 133 0.53 -10.59 20.55
C GLN A 133 0.27 -9.07 20.61
N ILE A 134 1.33 -8.31 20.84
CA ILE A 134 1.28 -6.86 20.86
C ILE A 134 1.44 -6.37 19.43
N ARG A 135 0.32 -6.01 18.78
CA ARG A 135 0.36 -5.12 17.63
C ARG A 135 0.46 -3.69 18.16
N LYS A 136 1.67 -3.16 18.29
CA LYS A 136 1.88 -1.73 18.54
C LYS A 136 1.50 -0.95 17.28
N GLU A 137 0.22 -0.65 17.14
CA GLU A 137 -0.23 0.35 16.19
C GLU A 137 0.16 1.71 16.75
N ASN A 138 1.21 2.31 16.19
CA ASN A 138 1.62 3.69 16.48
C ASN A 138 0.60 4.66 15.85
N ARG A 139 -0.63 4.62 16.35
CA ARG A 139 -1.79 5.31 15.82
C ARG A 139 -2.40 6.19 16.90
N ILE A 140 -2.65 7.44 16.56
CA ILE A 140 -3.32 8.39 17.44
C ILE A 140 -4.81 8.37 17.10
N SER A 141 -5.64 8.12 18.10
CA SER A 141 -7.09 8.08 17.94
C SER A 141 -7.63 9.46 17.55
N ARG A 142 -8.53 9.49 16.56
CA ARG A 142 -9.24 10.69 16.10
C ARG A 142 -10.74 10.63 16.44
N ALA A 143 -11.11 10.03 17.57
CA ALA A 143 -12.50 9.74 17.97
C ALA A 143 -13.48 10.91 17.75
N GLY A 144 -13.16 12.13 18.23
CA GLY A 144 -14.05 13.28 18.05
C GLY A 144 -14.24 13.71 16.59
N GLN A 145 -13.25 13.50 15.72
CA GLN A 145 -13.39 13.76 14.29
C GLN A 145 -14.15 12.63 13.58
N ILE A 146 -14.03 11.40 14.06
CA ILE A 146 -14.83 10.26 13.59
C ILE A 146 -16.32 10.53 13.86
N ASP A 147 -16.67 10.92 15.08
CA ASP A 147 -18.05 11.27 15.44
C ASP A 147 -18.57 12.45 14.59
N ALA A 148 -17.74 13.47 14.34
CA ALA A 148 -18.10 14.59 13.48
C ALA A 148 -18.35 14.16 12.02
N MET A 149 -17.55 13.22 11.49
CA MET A 149 -17.75 12.68 10.15
C MET A 149 -19.05 11.86 10.06
N GLU A 150 -19.36 11.03 11.05
CA GLU A 150 -20.63 10.27 11.08
C GLU A 150 -21.85 11.21 11.10
N ASN A 151 -21.78 12.29 11.86
CA ASN A 151 -22.83 13.32 11.86
C ASN A 151 -22.97 13.99 10.48
N LEU A 152 -21.86 14.26 9.79
CA LEU A 152 -21.91 14.84 8.43
C LEU A 152 -22.52 13.86 7.42
N LEU A 153 -22.18 12.58 7.50
CA LEU A 153 -22.76 11.54 6.65
C LEU A 153 -24.27 11.37 6.89
N SER A 154 -24.80 11.72 8.07
CA SER A 154 -26.26 11.68 8.32
C SER A 154 -27.06 12.72 7.53
N VAL A 155 -26.40 13.75 6.97
CA VAL A 155 -27.05 14.84 6.23
C VAL A 155 -26.48 15.02 4.80
N SER A 156 -25.48 14.22 4.42
CA SER A 156 -24.85 14.30 3.11
C SER A 156 -24.37 12.92 2.65
N ASN A 157 -24.80 12.50 1.47
CA ASN A 157 -24.38 11.25 0.86
C ASN A 157 -23.02 11.37 0.14
N ALA A 158 -22.44 12.56 0.02
CA ALA A 158 -21.12 12.75 -0.57
C ALA A 158 -20.26 13.72 0.25
N VAL A 159 -19.06 13.29 0.64
CA VAL A 159 -18.14 14.06 1.49
C VAL A 159 -16.71 13.99 0.93
N LEU A 160 -16.00 15.12 0.96
CA LEU A 160 -14.58 15.24 0.63
C LEU A 160 -13.76 15.48 1.90
N ILE A 161 -12.89 14.54 2.25
CA ILE A 161 -11.89 14.69 3.31
C ILE A 161 -10.70 15.46 2.75
N VAL A 162 -10.50 16.70 3.21
CA VAL A 162 -9.40 17.55 2.77
C VAL A 162 -8.32 17.59 3.85
N GLY A 163 -7.06 17.44 3.45
CA GLY A 163 -5.93 17.68 4.35
C GLY A 163 -4.57 17.41 3.68
N PRO A 164 -3.49 18.08 4.10
CA PRO A 164 -2.18 18.00 3.46
C PRO A 164 -1.64 16.57 3.42
N THR A 165 -0.79 16.25 2.42
CA THR A 165 -0.21 14.92 2.30
C THR A 165 0.60 14.55 3.55
N GLY A 166 0.37 13.35 4.08
CA GLY A 166 1.05 12.85 5.29
C GLY A 166 0.38 13.22 6.62
N ILE A 167 -0.75 13.93 6.63
CA ILE A 167 -1.56 14.23 7.83
C ILE A 167 -2.29 13.00 8.43
N GLY A 168 -2.36 11.91 7.66
CA GLY A 168 -3.02 10.66 8.06
C GLY A 168 -4.47 10.50 7.59
N LYS A 169 -4.83 11.01 6.40
CA LYS A 169 -6.16 10.79 5.78
C LYS A 169 -6.51 9.30 5.68
N THR A 170 -5.63 8.49 5.10
CA THR A 170 -5.80 7.03 4.98
C THR A 170 -5.97 6.35 6.34
N VAL A 171 -5.19 6.75 7.34
CA VAL A 171 -5.29 6.22 8.72
C VAL A 171 -6.59 6.66 9.41
N PHE A 172 -7.13 7.81 9.07
CA PHE A 172 -8.44 8.27 9.53
C PHE A 172 -9.58 7.49 8.86
N ILE A 173 -9.48 7.24 7.55
CA ILE A 173 -10.42 6.41 6.79
C ILE A 173 -10.41 4.97 7.31
N ASP A 174 -9.24 4.38 7.54
CA ASP A 174 -9.11 3.04 8.15
C ASP A 174 -9.87 3.00 9.49
N GLN A 175 -9.88 4.10 10.24
CA GLN A 175 -10.50 4.24 11.57
C GLN A 175 -12.02 4.29 11.48
N LEU A 176 -12.53 4.94 10.43
CA LEU A 176 -13.95 4.99 10.09
C LEU A 176 -14.43 3.61 9.64
N VAL A 177 -13.69 2.95 8.74
CA VAL A 177 -14.04 1.62 8.22
C VAL A 177 -14.05 0.58 9.35
N GLU A 178 -13.07 0.62 10.25
CA GLU A 178 -13.06 -0.22 11.46
C GLU A 178 -14.30 -0.02 12.34
N ARG A 179 -14.80 1.22 12.46
CA ARG A 179 -16.00 1.52 13.23
C ARG A 179 -17.29 1.03 12.56
N TRP A 180 -17.31 0.94 11.22
CA TRP A 180 -18.45 0.45 10.46
C TRP A 180 -18.49 -1.07 10.29
N GLN A 181 -17.54 -1.80 10.88
CA GLN A 181 -17.47 -3.26 10.76
C GLN A 181 -18.84 -3.92 10.94
N GLU A 182 -19.20 -4.78 9.98
CA GLU A 182 -20.48 -5.51 9.88
C GLU A 182 -21.74 -4.67 9.60
N GLN A 183 -21.69 -3.34 9.77
CA GLN A 183 -22.85 -2.44 9.60
C GLN A 183 -23.00 -1.91 8.17
N LYS A 184 -21.89 -1.67 7.48
CA LYS A 184 -21.86 -1.12 6.12
C LYS A 184 -21.01 -1.99 5.21
N GLU A 185 -21.37 -2.02 3.95
CA GLU A 185 -20.52 -2.57 2.90
C GLU A 185 -19.61 -1.46 2.38
N VAL A 186 -18.34 -1.75 2.17
CA VAL A 186 -17.33 -0.73 1.83
C VAL A 186 -16.59 -1.17 0.58
N LEU A 187 -16.61 -0.30 -0.44
CA LEU A 187 -15.79 -0.40 -1.64
C LEU A 187 -14.76 0.70 -1.59
N ARG A 188 -13.52 0.41 -1.94
CA ARG A 188 -12.42 1.34 -1.76
C ARG A 188 -11.40 1.24 -2.88
N THR A 189 -11.15 2.37 -3.52
CA THR A 189 -10.07 2.56 -4.48
C THR A 189 -9.22 3.77 -4.08
N VAL A 190 -8.07 3.93 -4.71
CA VAL A 190 -7.14 5.04 -4.53
C VAL A 190 -6.65 5.50 -5.88
N CYS A 191 -6.51 6.81 -6.02
CA CYS A 191 -6.01 7.48 -7.22
C CYS A 191 -4.54 7.91 -6.99
N PRO A 192 -3.54 7.03 -7.16
CA PRO A 192 -2.15 7.44 -7.19
C PRO A 192 -1.88 8.36 -8.41
N PRO A 193 -0.83 9.19 -8.38
CA PRO A 193 -0.45 10.08 -9.47
C PRO A 193 -0.36 9.45 -10.87
N ILE A 194 0.01 8.17 -10.97
CA ILE A 194 0.07 7.47 -12.27
C ILE A 194 -1.34 7.18 -12.83
N ILE A 195 -2.33 6.94 -11.97
CA ILE A 195 -3.72 6.69 -12.36
C ILE A 195 -4.36 7.92 -13.04
N ARG A 196 -3.85 9.13 -12.81
CA ARG A 196 -4.23 10.31 -13.62
C ARG A 196 -3.98 10.13 -15.13
N ARG A 197 -3.16 9.14 -15.48
CA ARG A 197 -2.76 8.76 -16.84
C ARG A 197 -3.28 7.37 -17.22
N LEU A 198 -4.22 6.81 -16.48
CA LEU A 198 -4.92 5.57 -16.82
C LEU A 198 -6.40 5.88 -16.80
N SER A 199 -7.07 5.70 -17.93
CA SER A 199 -8.44 6.17 -18.08
C SER A 199 -9.42 5.20 -17.42
N LEU A 200 -10.31 5.71 -16.57
CA LEU A 200 -11.37 4.93 -15.90
C LEU A 200 -10.87 3.86 -14.91
N GLU A 201 -9.57 3.81 -14.62
CA GLU A 201 -8.96 2.80 -13.74
C GLU A 201 -9.62 2.70 -12.35
N PRO A 202 -9.84 3.80 -11.60
CA PRO A 202 -10.52 3.71 -10.30
C PRO A 202 -11.94 3.16 -10.40
N ILE A 203 -12.63 3.44 -11.51
CA ILE A 203 -14.00 2.96 -11.74
C ILE A 203 -13.97 1.47 -12.06
N MET A 204 -13.04 1.02 -12.91
CA MET A 204 -12.87 -0.40 -13.22
C MET A 204 -12.58 -1.20 -11.94
N GLU A 205 -11.66 -0.74 -11.08
CA GLU A 205 -11.38 -1.37 -9.78
C GLU A 205 -12.63 -1.46 -8.89
N LEU A 206 -13.41 -0.38 -8.78
CA LEU A 206 -14.65 -0.39 -7.99
C LEU A 206 -15.67 -1.38 -8.55
N VAL A 207 -15.75 -1.52 -9.87
CA VAL A 207 -16.67 -2.45 -10.55
C VAL A 207 -16.22 -3.88 -10.37
N GLU A 208 -14.92 -4.16 -10.41
CA GLU A 208 -14.37 -5.47 -10.08
C GLU A 208 -14.66 -5.85 -8.60
N GLN A 209 -14.52 -4.90 -7.67
CA GLN A 209 -14.90 -5.07 -6.25
C GLN A 209 -16.40 -5.36 -6.10
N LEU A 210 -17.26 -4.58 -6.76
CA LEU A 210 -18.72 -4.75 -6.75
C LEU A 210 -19.16 -6.15 -7.19
N LEU A 211 -18.43 -6.72 -8.15
CA LEU A 211 -18.73 -8.00 -8.78
C LEU A 211 -17.97 -9.17 -8.14
N GLU A 212 -17.10 -8.90 -7.16
CA GLU A 212 -16.26 -9.88 -6.46
C GLU A 212 -15.35 -10.68 -7.43
N ILE A 213 -14.73 -9.99 -8.40
CA ILE A 213 -13.89 -10.60 -9.45
C ILE A 213 -12.42 -10.15 -9.46
N GLU A 214 -11.97 -9.40 -8.45
CA GLU A 214 -10.60 -8.87 -8.35
C GLU A 214 -9.52 -9.98 -8.35
N ASP A 215 -9.85 -11.16 -7.80
CA ASP A 215 -8.94 -12.30 -7.61
C ASP A 215 -9.10 -13.40 -8.67
N VAL A 216 -9.86 -13.15 -9.73
CA VAL A 216 -10.18 -14.15 -10.75
C VAL A 216 -9.32 -13.91 -11.99
N GLU A 217 -8.39 -14.82 -12.29
CA GLU A 217 -7.42 -14.62 -13.39
C GLU A 217 -8.02 -14.91 -14.78
N SER A 218 -8.90 -15.92 -14.89
CA SER A 218 -9.45 -16.35 -16.17
C SER A 218 -10.65 -15.48 -16.59
N ILE A 219 -10.63 -14.98 -17.83
CA ILE A 219 -11.75 -14.24 -18.43
C ILE A 219 -13.06 -15.04 -18.33
N GLY A 220 -13.02 -16.33 -18.63
CA GLY A 220 -14.20 -17.20 -18.57
C GLY A 220 -14.73 -17.39 -17.14
N GLU A 221 -13.86 -17.38 -16.14
CA GLU A 221 -14.27 -17.43 -14.72
C GLU A 221 -14.83 -16.08 -14.27
N LYS A 222 -14.23 -14.95 -14.68
CA LYS A 222 -14.77 -13.60 -14.44
C LYS A 222 -16.19 -13.49 -15.00
N GLN A 223 -16.39 -13.88 -16.26
CA GLN A 223 -17.71 -13.88 -16.92
C GLN A 223 -18.77 -14.68 -16.14
N GLN A 224 -18.44 -15.90 -15.69
CA GLN A 224 -19.36 -16.71 -14.89
C GLN A 224 -19.66 -16.09 -13.52
N ALA A 225 -18.66 -15.51 -12.86
CA ALA A 225 -18.81 -14.83 -11.58
C ALA A 225 -19.73 -13.60 -11.70
N ILE A 226 -19.56 -12.80 -12.76
CA ILE A 226 -20.42 -11.66 -13.07
C ILE A 226 -21.87 -12.12 -13.25
N GLU A 227 -22.12 -13.11 -14.12
CA GLU A 227 -23.48 -13.60 -14.38
C GLU A 227 -24.15 -14.12 -13.08
N ARG A 228 -23.40 -14.85 -12.26
CA ARG A 228 -23.88 -15.35 -10.96
C ARG A 228 -24.24 -14.18 -10.03
N ARG A 229 -23.36 -13.19 -9.90
CA ARG A 229 -23.56 -12.04 -9.02
C ARG A 229 -24.77 -11.21 -9.44
N LEU A 230 -24.96 -10.97 -10.74
CA LEU A 230 -26.14 -10.26 -11.25
C LEU A 230 -27.46 -11.00 -10.95
N LYS A 231 -27.45 -12.34 -11.01
CA LYS A 231 -28.60 -13.17 -10.61
C LYS A 231 -28.88 -13.08 -9.11
N GLU A 232 -27.84 -13.13 -8.28
CA GLU A 232 -27.96 -13.02 -6.82
C GLU A 232 -28.55 -11.66 -6.40
N LEU A 233 -28.16 -10.58 -7.08
CA LEU A 233 -28.69 -9.23 -6.84
C LEU A 233 -30.10 -9.01 -7.38
N GLY A 234 -30.66 -9.98 -8.12
CA GLY A 234 -32.01 -9.89 -8.68
C GLY A 234 -32.16 -8.76 -9.71
N ILE A 235 -31.13 -8.54 -10.53
CA ILE A 235 -31.15 -7.56 -11.63
C ILE A 235 -32.25 -7.94 -12.63
N ALA A 236 -33.07 -6.96 -13.04
CA ALA A 236 -34.23 -7.22 -13.89
C ALA A 236 -33.85 -7.57 -15.34
N ASP A 237 -32.89 -6.84 -15.92
CA ASP A 237 -32.38 -7.06 -17.28
C ASP A 237 -30.93 -7.53 -17.23
N ILE A 238 -30.75 -8.79 -16.83
CA ILE A 238 -29.41 -9.38 -16.70
C ILE A 238 -28.66 -9.33 -18.03
N GLY A 239 -29.34 -9.52 -19.17
CA GLY A 239 -28.68 -9.56 -20.48
C GLY A 239 -28.01 -8.23 -20.82
N THR A 240 -28.74 -7.12 -20.72
CA THR A 240 -28.18 -5.80 -21.00
C THR A 240 -27.15 -5.38 -19.97
N THR A 241 -27.40 -5.64 -18.68
CA THR A 241 -26.42 -5.30 -17.63
C THR A 241 -25.12 -6.10 -17.77
N TYR A 242 -25.23 -7.40 -18.05
CA TYR A 242 -24.09 -8.28 -18.28
C TYR A 242 -23.23 -7.78 -19.45
N LEU A 243 -23.84 -7.49 -20.60
CA LEU A 243 -23.12 -6.96 -21.75
C LEU A 243 -22.46 -5.61 -21.44
N ALA A 244 -23.15 -4.70 -20.77
CA ALA A 244 -22.59 -3.40 -20.40
C ALA A 244 -21.38 -3.53 -19.46
N VAL A 245 -21.41 -4.48 -18.53
CA VAL A 245 -20.30 -4.75 -17.61
C VAL A 245 -19.12 -5.39 -18.33
N LEU A 246 -19.34 -6.41 -19.17
CA LEU A 246 -18.26 -7.04 -19.94
C LEU A 246 -17.56 -6.04 -20.86
N ASP A 247 -18.35 -5.19 -21.50
CA ASP A 247 -17.88 -4.13 -22.37
C ASP A 247 -17.04 -3.11 -21.62
N PHE A 248 -17.51 -2.66 -20.44
CA PHE A 248 -16.79 -1.71 -19.60
C PHE A 248 -15.45 -2.25 -19.07
N LEU A 249 -15.44 -3.52 -18.65
CA LEU A 249 -14.24 -4.18 -18.12
C LEU A 249 -13.30 -4.75 -19.21
N GLY A 250 -13.67 -4.64 -20.50
CA GLY A 250 -12.88 -5.21 -21.60
C GLY A 250 -12.82 -6.74 -21.59
N LEU A 251 -13.86 -7.40 -21.09
CA LEU A 251 -13.98 -8.87 -20.98
C LEU A 251 -14.77 -9.52 -22.13
N SER A 252 -15.03 -8.77 -23.20
CA SER A 252 -15.77 -9.25 -24.36
C SER A 252 -14.84 -9.95 -25.35
N GLU A 253 -15.16 -11.17 -25.76
CA GLU A 253 -14.36 -11.95 -26.73
C GLU A 253 -14.70 -11.63 -28.20
N GLU A 254 -15.84 -10.99 -28.47
CA GLU A 254 -16.34 -10.64 -29.81
C GLU A 254 -16.84 -9.19 -29.86
N GLU A 255 -16.86 -8.59 -31.06
CA GLU A 255 -17.45 -7.26 -31.31
C GLU A 255 -18.91 -7.23 -30.80
N THR A 256 -19.17 -6.41 -29.79
CA THR A 256 -20.49 -6.37 -29.15
C THR A 256 -21.45 -5.46 -29.95
N ILE A 257 -22.76 -5.67 -29.79
CA ILE A 257 -23.78 -4.75 -30.34
C ILE A 257 -23.60 -3.33 -29.76
N LEU A 258 -23.00 -3.21 -28.57
CA LEU A 258 -22.71 -1.94 -27.92
C LEU A 258 -21.69 -1.09 -28.68
N GLU A 259 -20.71 -1.72 -29.33
CA GLU A 259 -19.72 -1.02 -30.18
C GLU A 259 -20.34 -0.34 -31.39
N LYS A 260 -21.53 -0.80 -31.82
CA LYS A 260 -22.30 -0.22 -32.93
C LYS A 260 -23.25 0.89 -32.48
N MET A 261 -23.40 1.10 -31.17
CA MET A 261 -24.23 2.16 -30.62
C MET A 261 -23.53 3.51 -30.72
N ASP A 262 -24.32 4.58 -30.71
CA ASP A 262 -23.77 5.89 -30.44
C ASP A 262 -23.08 5.88 -29.06
N LEU A 263 -21.82 6.30 -29.03
CA LEU A 263 -20.93 6.13 -27.89
C LEU A 263 -21.42 6.88 -26.65
N LYS A 264 -22.12 8.00 -26.80
CA LYS A 264 -22.76 8.74 -25.70
C LYS A 264 -23.87 7.90 -25.04
N VAL A 265 -24.65 7.20 -25.86
CA VAL A 265 -25.69 6.27 -25.39
C VAL A 265 -25.05 5.06 -24.70
N ARG A 266 -23.94 4.54 -25.23
CA ARG A 266 -23.18 3.45 -24.62
C ARG A 266 -22.67 3.83 -23.22
N VAL A 267 -22.06 5.00 -23.06
CA VAL A 267 -21.57 5.48 -21.74
C VAL A 267 -22.71 5.63 -20.74
N ASP A 268 -23.82 6.28 -21.11
CA ASP A 268 -24.98 6.42 -20.19
C ASP A 268 -25.61 5.06 -19.85
N LEU A 269 -25.67 4.13 -20.82
CA LEU A 269 -26.12 2.76 -20.57
C LEU A 269 -25.24 2.07 -19.54
N VAL A 270 -23.91 2.11 -19.70
CA VAL A 270 -22.95 1.52 -18.76
C VAL A 270 -23.12 2.14 -17.38
N THR A 271 -23.08 3.47 -17.26
CA THR A 271 -23.23 4.16 -15.96
C THR A 271 -24.57 3.83 -15.30
N THR A 272 -25.65 3.73 -16.08
CA THR A 272 -26.99 3.37 -15.56
C THR A 272 -27.05 1.94 -15.04
N ASN A 273 -26.45 0.99 -15.75
CA ASN A 273 -26.42 -0.41 -15.30
C ASN A 273 -25.56 -0.60 -14.06
N ILE A 274 -24.41 0.08 -13.97
CA ILE A 274 -23.56 0.05 -12.78
C ILE A 274 -24.25 0.71 -11.58
N ALA A 275 -24.98 1.81 -11.80
CA ALA A 275 -25.81 2.42 -10.76
C ALA A 275 -26.92 1.47 -10.27
N GLU A 276 -27.57 0.71 -11.17
CA GLU A 276 -28.59 -0.29 -10.77
C GLU A 276 -27.97 -1.40 -9.91
N ILE A 277 -26.76 -1.90 -10.24
CA ILE A 277 -26.05 -2.89 -9.42
C ILE A 277 -25.81 -2.34 -8.00
N ILE A 278 -25.23 -1.15 -7.90
CA ILE A 278 -24.95 -0.48 -6.62
C ILE A 278 -26.23 -0.26 -5.81
N LYS A 279 -27.29 0.19 -6.47
CA LYS A 279 -28.61 0.38 -5.87
C LYS A 279 -29.11 -0.92 -5.26
N ARG A 280 -29.08 -2.04 -5.99
CA ARG A 280 -29.50 -3.35 -5.48
C ARG A 280 -28.70 -3.80 -4.27
N MET A 281 -27.38 -3.56 -4.25
CA MET A 281 -26.55 -3.85 -3.09
C MET A 281 -26.95 -3.00 -1.87
N SER A 282 -27.21 -1.71 -2.09
CA SER A 282 -27.58 -0.76 -1.03
C SER A 282 -28.87 -1.11 -0.27
N TRP A 283 -29.73 -1.96 -0.85
CA TRP A 283 -30.97 -2.43 -0.23
C TRP A 283 -30.73 -3.46 0.88
N ASN A 284 -29.60 -4.18 0.84
CA ASN A 284 -29.23 -5.15 1.88
C ASN A 284 -28.54 -4.46 3.06
N ARG A 285 -27.54 -3.62 2.76
CA ARG A 285 -26.79 -2.83 3.74
C ARG A 285 -26.39 -1.50 3.11
N PRO A 286 -26.25 -0.41 3.89
CA PRO A 286 -25.72 0.83 3.36
C PRO A 286 -24.33 0.61 2.75
N LEU A 287 -24.14 1.13 1.54
CA LEU A 287 -22.89 1.00 0.80
C LEU A 287 -22.06 2.28 0.94
N VAL A 288 -20.77 2.15 1.18
CA VAL A 288 -19.82 3.27 1.21
C VAL A 288 -18.79 3.07 0.11
N ILE A 289 -18.72 4.01 -0.83
CA ILE A 289 -17.72 4.06 -1.89
C ILE A 289 -16.67 5.08 -1.49
N ILE A 290 -15.44 4.60 -1.28
CA ILE A 290 -14.29 5.41 -0.85
C ILE A 290 -13.33 5.55 -2.02
N VAL A 291 -13.02 6.78 -2.40
CA VAL A 291 -12.02 7.08 -3.44
C VAL A 291 -10.96 8.01 -2.84
N GLU A 292 -9.76 7.48 -2.61
CA GLU A 292 -8.67 8.26 -2.03
C GLU A 292 -7.84 9.02 -3.07
N ASP A 293 -7.27 10.16 -2.67
CA ASP A 293 -6.36 11.01 -3.46
C ASP A 293 -6.95 11.48 -4.81
N VAL A 294 -8.21 11.93 -4.80
CA VAL A 294 -9.01 12.27 -6.01
C VAL A 294 -8.48 13.45 -6.82
N GLU A 295 -7.51 14.21 -6.32
CA GLU A 295 -6.77 15.20 -7.13
C GLU A 295 -6.03 14.56 -8.32
N ASN A 296 -5.77 13.25 -8.25
CA ASN A 296 -5.16 12.48 -9.32
C ASN A 296 -6.17 11.70 -10.16
N MET A 297 -7.46 11.80 -9.88
CA MET A 297 -8.48 11.08 -10.66
C MET A 297 -8.53 11.63 -12.09
N ASP A 298 -8.58 10.76 -13.09
CA ASP A 298 -8.65 11.19 -14.48
C ASP A 298 -10.02 11.84 -14.79
N PRO A 299 -10.09 12.74 -15.78
CA PRO A 299 -11.33 13.45 -16.09
C PRO A 299 -12.53 12.55 -16.42
N SER A 300 -12.30 11.41 -17.07
CA SER A 300 -13.38 10.48 -17.45
C SER A 300 -13.94 9.81 -16.20
N SER A 301 -13.09 9.41 -15.25
CA SER A 301 -13.52 8.91 -13.93
C SER A 301 -14.28 9.96 -13.12
N VAL A 302 -13.84 11.23 -13.15
CA VAL A 302 -14.56 12.33 -12.49
C VAL A 302 -15.99 12.44 -13.01
N ASN A 303 -16.16 12.47 -14.33
CA ASN A 303 -17.48 12.58 -14.97
C ASN A 303 -18.35 11.35 -14.65
N PHE A 304 -17.75 10.15 -14.66
CA PHE A 304 -18.45 8.92 -14.27
C PHE A 304 -18.95 8.98 -12.81
N MET A 305 -18.09 9.38 -11.87
CA MET A 305 -18.45 9.52 -10.45
C MET A 305 -19.55 10.56 -10.23
N GLN A 306 -19.50 11.70 -10.92
CA GLN A 306 -20.55 12.72 -10.82
C GLN A 306 -21.92 12.17 -11.25
N ASN A 307 -21.96 11.47 -12.39
CA ASN A 307 -23.18 10.84 -12.88
C ASN A 307 -23.70 9.77 -11.90
N LEU A 308 -22.79 9.02 -11.28
CA LEU A 308 -23.12 7.99 -10.31
C LEU A 308 -23.73 8.58 -9.02
N ILE A 309 -23.13 9.66 -8.48
CA ILE A 309 -23.67 10.39 -7.33
C ILE A 309 -25.09 10.89 -7.62
N LEU A 310 -25.33 11.46 -8.80
CA LEU A 310 -26.64 11.97 -9.19
C LEU A 310 -27.69 10.86 -9.30
N LYS A 311 -27.35 9.73 -9.92
CA LYS A 311 -28.28 8.59 -10.10
C LYS A 311 -28.61 7.86 -8.78
N LEU A 312 -27.74 7.97 -7.77
CA LEU A 312 -27.88 7.28 -6.48
C LEU A 312 -28.23 8.21 -5.30
N ALA A 313 -28.63 9.46 -5.58
CA ALA A 313 -28.87 10.46 -4.56
C ALA A 313 -29.92 10.05 -3.50
N ASP A 314 -30.93 9.25 -3.90
CA ASP A 314 -32.04 8.81 -3.05
C ASP A 314 -31.82 7.41 -2.43
N GLU A 315 -30.68 6.77 -2.67
CA GLU A 315 -30.37 5.42 -2.18
C GLU A 315 -29.44 5.48 -0.95
N ASN A 316 -29.30 4.36 -0.22
CA ASN A 316 -28.41 4.27 0.96
C ASN A 316 -26.94 4.09 0.57
N VAL A 317 -26.42 5.00 -0.26
CA VAL A 317 -25.06 4.98 -0.79
C VAL A 317 -24.33 6.26 -0.36
N TYR A 318 -23.17 6.08 0.26
CA TYR A 318 -22.32 7.18 0.70
C TYR A 318 -21.02 7.21 -0.11
N PHE A 319 -20.64 8.38 -0.60
CA PHE A 319 -19.41 8.64 -1.31
C PHE A 319 -18.44 9.40 -0.41
N ILE A 320 -17.26 8.85 -0.20
CA ILE A 320 -16.20 9.48 0.58
C ILE A 320 -14.98 9.65 -0.31
N PHE A 321 -14.65 10.89 -0.59
CA PHE A 321 -13.47 11.28 -1.33
C PHE A 321 -12.38 11.73 -0.36
N SER A 322 -11.12 11.53 -0.69
CA SER A 322 -10.01 12.14 0.04
C SER A 322 -9.12 12.94 -0.90
N SER A 323 -8.61 14.09 -0.46
CA SER A 323 -7.70 14.90 -1.26
C SER A 323 -6.72 15.73 -0.44
N ALA A 324 -5.56 16.02 -1.01
CA ALA A 324 -4.67 17.09 -0.52
C ALA A 324 -5.16 18.50 -0.86
N LEU A 325 -6.07 18.64 -1.83
CA LEU A 325 -6.60 19.92 -2.32
C LEU A 325 -8.10 20.04 -2.03
N SER A 326 -8.58 21.25 -1.72
CA SER A 326 -10.02 21.48 -1.58
C SER A 326 -10.73 21.58 -2.93
N GLN A 327 -10.05 22.12 -3.95
CA GLN A 327 -10.60 22.27 -5.29
C GLN A 327 -10.45 20.97 -6.07
N VAL A 328 -11.50 20.15 -6.02
CA VAL A 328 -11.65 18.93 -6.83
C VAL A 328 -12.78 19.12 -7.83
N ASN A 329 -12.68 18.46 -8.99
CA ASN A 329 -13.66 18.60 -10.07
C ASN A 329 -14.94 17.77 -9.82
N ILE A 330 -15.37 17.59 -8.57
CA ILE A 330 -16.58 16.83 -8.22
C ILE A 330 -17.58 17.81 -7.59
N SER A 331 -18.77 17.93 -8.18
CA SER A 331 -19.80 18.87 -7.72
C SER A 331 -20.70 18.25 -6.64
N GLY A 332 -21.34 19.08 -5.83
CA GLY A 332 -22.36 18.64 -4.86
C GLY A 332 -21.85 17.98 -3.57
N ILE A 333 -20.54 17.98 -3.32
CA ILE A 333 -19.92 17.34 -2.16
C ILE A 333 -19.76 18.30 -0.97
N LYS A 334 -19.83 17.78 0.26
CA LYS A 334 -19.51 18.54 1.48
C LYS A 334 -18.04 18.35 1.86
N GLU A 335 -17.36 19.43 2.22
CA GLU A 335 -15.97 19.35 2.69
C GLU A 335 -15.90 18.99 4.18
N PHE A 336 -14.96 18.11 4.52
CA PHE A 336 -14.56 17.74 5.86
C PHE A 336 -13.05 17.98 5.99
N GLU A 337 -12.66 19.08 6.63
CA GLU A 337 -11.25 19.39 6.87
C GLU A 337 -10.70 18.51 8.00
N LEU A 338 -9.71 17.68 7.68
CA LEU A 338 -9.04 16.86 8.67
C LEU A 338 -8.05 17.71 9.47
N ARG A 339 -8.27 17.82 10.77
CA ARG A 339 -7.41 18.61 11.65
C ARG A 339 -6.04 17.99 11.82
N GLU A 340 -5.02 18.82 12.02
CA GLU A 340 -3.70 18.33 12.41
C GLU A 340 -3.77 17.62 13.76
N ILE A 341 -2.88 16.64 13.97
CA ILE A 341 -2.68 16.07 15.30
C ILE A 341 -1.79 17.02 16.07
N GLU A 342 -2.11 17.25 17.34
CA GLU A 342 -1.30 18.10 18.20
C GLU A 342 0.14 17.62 18.24
N ARG A 343 1.08 18.56 18.12
CA ARG A 343 2.51 18.24 18.09
C ARG A 343 2.96 17.50 19.34
N GLU A 344 2.34 17.81 20.49
CA GLU A 344 2.62 17.15 21.76
C GLU A 344 2.24 15.67 21.73
N ASP A 345 1.11 15.30 21.13
CA ASP A 345 0.69 13.90 20.98
C ASP A 345 1.67 13.11 20.10
N LEU A 346 2.17 13.73 19.01
CA LEU A 346 3.18 13.14 18.14
C LEU A 346 4.52 12.94 18.86
N ILE A 347 4.97 13.90 19.66
CA ILE A 347 6.20 13.79 20.45
C ILE A 347 6.03 12.75 21.56
N ASN A 348 4.87 12.72 22.23
CA ASN A 348 4.54 11.73 23.24
C ASN A 348 4.53 10.31 22.67
N LEU A 349 4.03 10.14 21.44
CA LEU A 349 4.11 8.85 20.73
C LEU A 349 5.57 8.39 20.56
N VAL A 350 6.47 9.29 20.15
CA VAL A 350 7.91 8.97 20.06
C VAL A 350 8.47 8.65 21.43
N LYS A 351 8.26 9.51 22.42
CA LYS A 351 8.77 9.36 23.77
C LYS A 351 8.35 8.03 24.41
N ASN A 352 7.10 7.62 24.22
CA ASN A 352 6.57 6.36 24.73
C ASN A 352 7.19 5.13 24.03
N GLU A 353 7.62 5.28 22.78
CA GLU A 353 8.16 4.17 21.99
C GLU A 353 9.67 3.98 22.19
N ILE A 354 10.43 5.07 22.31
CA ILE A 354 11.90 5.02 22.41
C ILE A 354 12.45 5.42 23.78
N ASN A 355 11.60 5.87 24.72
CA ASN A 355 11.98 6.37 26.05
C ASN A 355 12.93 7.59 26.04
N GLU A 356 12.93 8.37 24.96
CA GLU A 356 13.75 9.58 24.80
C GLU A 356 12.91 10.75 24.29
N GLU A 357 13.25 11.97 24.72
CA GLU A 357 12.61 13.19 24.23
C GLU A 357 13.36 13.74 23.03
N ILE A 358 12.74 13.66 21.85
CA ILE A 358 13.31 14.15 20.59
C ILE A 358 12.58 15.40 20.14
N LYS A 359 13.35 16.43 19.76
CA LYS A 359 12.83 17.67 19.18
C LYS A 359 12.88 17.60 17.66
N PHE A 360 11.72 17.45 17.04
CA PHE A 360 11.56 17.53 15.59
C PHE A 360 11.36 18.98 15.15
N ALA A 361 12.03 19.41 14.08
CA ALA A 361 11.80 20.75 13.49
C ALA A 361 10.37 20.88 12.93
N ALA A 362 9.89 19.83 12.27
CA ALA A 362 8.50 19.64 11.85
C ALA A 362 8.08 18.20 12.17
N ALA A 363 6.88 18.01 12.71
CA ALA A 363 6.35 16.69 13.07
C ALA A 363 5.00 16.48 12.37
N THR A 364 5.01 15.73 11.28
CA THR A 364 3.78 15.19 10.68
C THR A 364 3.62 13.72 11.07
N PRO A 365 2.40 13.17 11.04
CA PRO A 365 2.18 11.74 11.30
C PRO A 365 3.04 10.83 10.43
N LEU A 366 3.17 11.14 9.14
CA LEU A 366 4.07 10.41 8.24
C LEU A 366 5.53 10.48 8.70
N HIS A 367 6.02 11.67 9.06
CA HIS A 367 7.41 11.85 9.48
C HIS A 367 7.72 11.01 10.73
N ILE A 368 6.87 11.10 11.75
CA ILE A 368 7.04 10.33 12.99
C ILE A 368 6.97 8.83 12.71
N ALA A 369 6.04 8.38 11.86
CA ALA A 369 5.96 6.97 11.47
C ALA A 369 7.23 6.47 10.77
N GLN A 370 7.81 7.26 9.86
CA GLN A 370 9.08 6.89 9.21
C GLN A 370 10.27 6.91 10.17
N PHE A 371 10.32 7.89 11.07
CA PHE A 371 11.37 7.98 12.08
C PHE A 371 11.36 6.77 13.01
N LEU A 372 10.20 6.38 13.54
CA LEU A 372 10.07 5.21 14.40
C LEU A 372 10.43 3.90 13.68
N ARG A 373 10.13 3.79 12.38
CA ARG A 373 10.57 2.66 11.55
C ARG A 373 12.10 2.62 11.43
N LEU A 374 12.73 3.74 11.08
CA LEU A 374 14.20 3.82 11.02
C LEU A 374 14.84 3.49 12.37
N TYR A 375 14.30 4.01 13.47
CA TYR A 375 14.81 3.74 14.82
C TYR A 375 14.84 2.24 15.10
N ARG A 376 13.77 1.52 14.77
CA ARG A 376 13.73 0.06 14.92
C ARG A 376 14.75 -0.64 14.00
N GLU A 377 14.85 -0.23 12.74
CA GLU A 377 15.78 -0.80 11.76
C GLU A 377 17.26 -0.63 12.17
N GLU A 378 17.65 0.57 12.59
CA GLU A 378 19.00 0.86 13.06
C GLU A 378 19.30 0.22 14.41
N ARG A 379 18.30 0.11 15.30
CA ARG A 379 18.46 -0.59 16.58
C ARG A 379 18.74 -2.07 16.37
N LEU A 380 18.05 -2.70 15.42
CA LEU A 380 18.31 -4.09 15.04
C LEU A 380 19.75 -4.26 14.51
N ASP A 381 20.23 -3.35 13.67
CA ASP A 381 21.62 -3.37 13.17
C ASP A 381 22.65 -3.18 14.29
N TYR A 382 22.39 -2.23 15.19
CA TYR A 382 23.21 -2.01 16.39
C TYR A 382 23.29 -3.28 17.26
N PHE A 383 22.16 -3.90 17.55
CA PHE A 383 22.11 -5.15 18.31
C PHE A 383 22.83 -6.29 17.59
N TYR A 384 22.73 -6.40 16.27
CA TYR A 384 23.44 -7.43 15.52
C TYR A 384 24.97 -7.25 15.57
N LYS A 385 25.47 -6.01 15.49
CA LYS A 385 26.91 -5.73 15.67
C LYS A 385 27.40 -6.12 17.07
N GLN A 386 26.63 -5.80 18.10
CA GLN A 386 26.94 -6.24 19.47
C GLN A 386 26.93 -7.79 19.59
N TYR A 387 25.97 -8.45 18.94
CA TYR A 387 25.88 -9.91 18.89
C TYR A 387 27.12 -10.55 18.22
N GLN A 388 27.69 -9.89 17.21
CA GLN A 388 28.95 -10.31 16.58
C GLN A 388 30.19 -10.05 17.46
N GLY A 389 30.03 -9.28 18.55
CA GLY A 389 31.10 -8.93 19.47
C GLY A 389 31.84 -7.64 19.12
N GLU A 390 31.25 -6.79 18.27
CA GLU A 390 31.78 -5.45 18.04
C GLU A 390 31.59 -4.57 19.28
N ALA A 391 32.63 -3.84 19.67
CA ALA A 391 32.55 -2.93 20.81
C ALA A 391 31.68 -1.73 20.47
N ALA A 392 30.63 -1.51 21.24
CA ALA A 392 29.82 -0.31 21.13
C ALA A 392 30.60 0.90 21.67
N ILE A 393 30.80 1.92 20.82
CA ILE A 393 31.49 3.17 21.19
C ILE A 393 30.58 4.06 22.07
N GLY A 394 29.28 3.74 22.17
CA GLY A 394 28.29 4.40 23.01
C GLY A 394 26.92 3.71 22.96
N GLY A 395 25.95 4.28 23.66
CA GLY A 395 24.54 3.87 23.57
C GLY A 395 23.95 4.16 22.19
N PHE A 396 22.94 3.38 21.79
CA PHE A 396 22.24 3.56 20.53
C PHE A 396 21.49 4.90 20.49
N ASN A 397 21.72 5.71 19.47
CA ASN A 397 20.91 6.90 19.17
C ASN A 397 20.88 7.16 17.65
N LEU A 398 19.89 7.94 17.22
CA LEU A 398 19.85 8.45 15.85
C LEU A 398 20.31 9.92 15.84
N PRO A 399 21.32 10.30 15.05
CA PRO A 399 21.84 11.67 15.05
C PRO A 399 21.03 12.64 14.18
N PHE A 400 20.04 12.15 13.43
CA PHE A 400 19.21 12.93 12.53
C PHE A 400 17.76 12.51 12.62
N HIS A 401 16.90 13.49 12.38
CA HIS A 401 15.45 13.38 12.55
C HIS A 401 14.70 14.19 11.49
N ASP A 402 15.32 14.52 10.35
CA ASP A 402 14.61 15.14 9.23
C ASP A 402 14.09 14.05 8.28
N PHE A 403 12.93 14.29 7.68
CA PHE A 403 12.23 13.28 6.88
C PHE A 403 13.08 12.74 5.73
N LYS A 404 13.81 13.60 5.03
CA LYS A 404 14.60 13.22 3.86
C LYS A 404 15.78 12.34 4.24
N THR A 405 16.54 12.71 5.26
CA THR A 405 17.65 11.89 5.76
C THR A 405 17.15 10.59 6.35
N VAL A 406 15.99 10.60 7.03
CA VAL A 406 15.34 9.39 7.52
C VAL A 406 15.06 8.44 6.35
N VAL A 407 14.33 8.88 5.32
CA VAL A 407 14.01 8.03 4.16
C VAL A 407 15.27 7.54 3.45
N LYS A 408 16.25 8.43 3.21
CA LYS A 408 17.51 8.07 2.58
C LYS A 408 18.22 6.96 3.35
N ARG A 409 18.33 7.09 4.67
CA ARG A 409 18.98 6.07 5.50
C ARG A 409 18.24 4.75 5.48
N ARG A 410 16.90 4.77 5.56
CA ARG A 410 16.09 3.55 5.45
C ARG A 410 16.34 2.81 4.14
N VAL A 411 16.46 3.55 3.03
CA VAL A 411 16.79 2.98 1.71
C VAL A 411 18.22 2.42 1.67
N GLU A 412 19.19 3.05 2.33
CA GLU A 412 20.57 2.52 2.44
C GLU A 412 20.63 1.19 3.20
N LEU A 413 19.81 1.03 4.24
CA LEU A 413 19.73 -0.21 5.03
C LEU A 413 19.15 -1.41 4.25
N LEU A 414 18.58 -1.18 3.06
CA LEU A 414 18.09 -2.24 2.20
C LEU A 414 19.21 -3.03 1.50
N GLU A 415 20.42 -2.47 1.44
CA GLU A 415 21.59 -3.08 0.79
C GLU A 415 21.25 -3.58 -0.63
N GLU A 416 21.39 -4.89 -0.90
CA GLU A 416 21.14 -5.49 -2.22
C GLU A 416 19.67 -5.38 -2.66
N LYS A 417 18.72 -5.25 -1.72
CA LYS A 417 17.29 -5.11 -2.01
C LYS A 417 16.92 -3.70 -2.51
N LYS A 418 17.85 -2.75 -2.43
CA LYS A 418 17.66 -1.35 -2.82
C LYS A 418 17.31 -1.18 -4.31
N ASP A 419 17.92 -1.98 -5.18
CA ASP A 419 17.64 -1.89 -6.62
C ASP A 419 16.20 -2.28 -6.97
N PHE A 420 15.62 -3.21 -6.21
CA PHE A 420 14.23 -3.62 -6.41
C PHE A 420 13.25 -2.51 -6.03
N ILE A 421 13.39 -1.88 -4.85
CA ILE A 421 12.49 -0.78 -4.47
C ILE A 421 12.62 0.43 -5.41
N TYR A 422 13.81 0.65 -5.99
CA TYR A 422 13.99 1.63 -7.06
C TYR A 422 13.20 1.28 -8.31
N ASN A 423 13.21 0.01 -8.75
CA ASN A 423 12.39 -0.39 -9.90
C ASN A 423 10.89 -0.24 -9.60
N LEU A 424 10.43 -0.55 -8.38
CA LEU A 424 9.05 -0.32 -7.96
C LEU A 424 8.69 1.18 -8.02
N ALA A 425 9.53 2.05 -7.47
CA ALA A 425 9.31 3.50 -7.52
C ALA A 425 9.39 4.07 -8.95
N ILE A 426 10.12 3.43 -9.87
CA ILE A 426 10.10 3.82 -11.30
C ILE A 426 8.76 3.43 -11.93
N ALA A 427 8.22 2.24 -11.64
CA ALA A 427 6.90 1.82 -12.14
C ALA A 427 5.78 2.73 -11.63
N GLY A 428 5.82 3.11 -10.35
CA GLY A 428 4.93 4.11 -9.79
C GLY A 428 4.50 3.79 -8.37
N ILE A 429 3.43 4.45 -7.94
CA ILE A 429 2.92 4.33 -6.57
C ILE A 429 2.10 3.06 -6.36
N LYS A 430 1.37 2.59 -7.38
CA LYS A 430 0.63 1.31 -7.41
C LYS A 430 1.37 0.35 -8.33
N ILE A 431 1.59 -0.88 -7.86
CA ILE A 431 2.27 -1.95 -8.59
C ILE A 431 1.41 -3.20 -8.53
N ILE A 432 1.03 -3.71 -9.69
CA ILE A 432 0.42 -5.03 -9.86
C ILE A 432 1.56 -5.99 -10.22
N PRO A 433 1.89 -7.00 -9.39
CA PRO A 433 3.05 -7.86 -9.62
C PRO A 433 3.06 -8.56 -10.98
N ASP A 434 1.90 -8.99 -11.47
CA ASP A 434 1.77 -9.72 -12.75
C ASP A 434 1.98 -8.84 -13.97
N GLU A 435 1.78 -7.52 -13.80
CA GLU A 435 1.98 -6.51 -14.83
C GLU A 435 3.37 -5.86 -14.77
N PHE A 436 4.19 -6.27 -13.80
CA PHE A 436 5.52 -5.71 -13.59
C PHE A 436 6.58 -6.76 -13.91
N PRO A 437 7.70 -6.40 -14.58
CA PRO A 437 8.78 -7.35 -14.88
C PRO A 437 9.56 -7.73 -13.61
N VAL A 438 9.02 -8.65 -12.82
CA VAL A 438 9.64 -9.26 -11.64
C VAL A 438 10.13 -10.67 -11.96
N ASP A 439 11.40 -10.94 -11.67
CA ASP A 439 11.91 -12.31 -11.62
C ASP A 439 11.26 -13.10 -10.48
N LYS A 440 10.90 -14.37 -10.70
CA LYS A 440 10.21 -15.21 -9.70
C LYS A 440 10.91 -15.25 -8.34
N ASP A 441 12.25 -15.21 -8.34
CA ASP A 441 13.07 -15.22 -7.13
C ASP A 441 12.88 -13.97 -6.26
N ASN A 442 12.39 -12.87 -6.85
CA ASN A 442 12.19 -11.58 -6.19
C ASN A 442 10.74 -11.35 -5.72
N LEU A 443 9.80 -12.27 -5.97
CA LEU A 443 8.40 -12.11 -5.54
C LEU A 443 8.26 -11.94 -4.02
N GLY A 444 9.12 -12.61 -3.23
CA GLY A 444 9.15 -12.46 -1.77
C GLY A 444 9.54 -11.06 -1.28
N LEU A 445 10.14 -10.23 -2.15
CA LEU A 445 10.55 -8.87 -1.78
C LEU A 445 9.36 -7.93 -1.58
N PHE A 446 8.21 -8.16 -2.23
CA PHE A 446 7.01 -7.36 -1.99
C PHE A 446 6.58 -7.44 -0.52
N GLU A 447 6.46 -8.66 0.01
CA GLU A 447 6.13 -8.88 1.42
C GLU A 447 7.19 -8.33 2.37
N TYR A 448 8.47 -8.43 1.99
CA TYR A 448 9.55 -7.77 2.72
C TYR A 448 9.32 -6.25 2.83
N PHE A 449 8.96 -5.58 1.73
CA PHE A 449 8.69 -4.14 1.73
C PHE A 449 7.38 -3.75 2.43
N VAL A 450 6.40 -4.65 2.47
CA VAL A 450 5.19 -4.49 3.30
C VAL A 450 5.55 -4.56 4.78
N LYS A 451 6.30 -5.58 5.19
CA LYS A 451 6.76 -5.75 6.57
C LYS A 451 7.63 -4.57 7.04
N ARG A 452 8.50 -4.05 6.16
CA ARG A 452 9.29 -2.83 6.41
C ARG A 452 8.45 -1.55 6.31
N GLY A 453 7.22 -1.59 5.79
CA GLY A 453 6.32 -0.45 5.64
C GLY A 453 6.86 0.61 4.68
N PHE A 454 7.38 0.15 3.55
CA PHE A 454 7.48 0.95 2.33
C PHE A 454 6.21 0.80 1.49
N LEU A 455 5.65 -0.42 1.47
CA LEU A 455 4.43 -0.77 0.75
C LEU A 455 3.30 -1.15 1.70
N ARG A 456 2.07 -1.07 1.20
CA ARG A 456 0.87 -1.68 1.74
C ARG A 456 0.39 -2.69 0.70
N ARG A 457 0.07 -3.90 1.17
CA ARG A 457 -0.53 -4.93 0.33
C ARG A 457 -2.04 -4.73 0.28
N PHE A 458 -2.58 -4.85 -0.92
CA PHE A 458 -3.97 -5.11 -1.21
C PHE A 458 -4.06 -6.51 -1.84
N LEU A 459 -5.25 -6.99 -2.21
CA LEU A 459 -5.45 -8.38 -2.64
C LEU A 459 -4.47 -8.79 -3.77
N ASN A 460 -4.51 -8.07 -4.89
CA ASN A 460 -3.74 -8.33 -6.11
C ASN A 460 -2.68 -7.25 -6.43
N TYR A 461 -2.58 -6.17 -5.64
CA TYR A 461 -1.60 -5.09 -5.89
C TYR A 461 -0.95 -4.56 -4.61
N TYR A 462 0.13 -3.78 -4.81
CA TYR A 462 0.88 -3.13 -3.75
C TYR A 462 0.92 -1.63 -3.99
N ILE A 463 0.84 -0.84 -2.92
CA ILE A 463 0.93 0.62 -3.00
C ILE A 463 1.99 1.14 -2.03
N PHE A 464 2.79 2.11 -2.46
CA PHE A 464 3.64 2.86 -1.53
C PHE A 464 2.79 3.52 -0.46
N ILE A 465 3.13 3.30 0.82
CA ILE A 465 2.30 3.75 1.96
C ILE A 465 2.01 5.26 1.96
N ASN A 466 2.82 6.05 1.23
CA ASN A 466 2.60 7.46 1.03
C ASN A 466 3.29 7.98 -0.25
N PRO A 467 2.65 8.89 -1.03
CA PRO A 467 3.28 9.54 -2.17
C PRO A 467 4.56 10.34 -1.85
N LEU A 468 4.66 10.95 -0.66
CA LEU A 468 5.89 11.66 -0.24
C LEU A 468 7.05 10.70 -0.02
N LEU A 469 6.78 9.52 0.55
CA LEU A 469 7.80 8.48 0.71
C LEU A 469 8.27 7.99 -0.67
N HIS A 470 7.33 7.71 -1.57
CA HIS A 470 7.64 7.37 -2.95
C HIS A 470 8.52 8.43 -3.62
N ASN A 471 8.17 9.71 -3.50
CA ASN A 471 8.92 10.80 -4.14
C ASN A 471 10.35 10.92 -3.59
N GLU A 472 10.53 10.83 -2.27
CA GLU A 472 11.88 10.83 -1.68
C GLU A 472 12.70 9.62 -2.13
N ILE A 473 12.09 8.44 -2.28
CA ILE A 473 12.77 7.25 -2.83
C ILE A 473 13.10 7.47 -4.30
N TYR A 474 12.15 7.97 -5.09
CA TYR A 474 12.28 8.26 -6.51
C TYR A 474 13.44 9.23 -6.75
N ASP A 475 13.61 10.26 -5.92
CA ASP A 475 14.72 11.21 -6.01
C ASP A 475 16.10 10.62 -5.74
N LEU A 476 16.18 9.47 -5.06
CA LEU A 476 17.43 8.75 -4.80
C LEU A 476 17.82 7.79 -5.94
N ILE A 477 16.99 7.64 -6.97
CA ILE A 477 17.19 6.64 -8.02
C ILE A 477 18.27 7.09 -9.02
N PRO A 478 19.34 6.30 -9.21
CA PRO A 478 20.29 6.53 -10.29
C PRO A 478 19.72 6.11 -11.65
N ASP A 479 20.15 6.79 -12.72
CA ASP A 479 19.85 6.45 -14.11
C ASP A 479 18.35 6.30 -14.44
N LYS A 480 17.50 7.18 -13.89
CA LYS A 480 16.03 7.15 -14.06
C LYS A 480 15.59 6.94 -15.51
N LYS A 481 16.18 7.69 -16.47
CA LYS A 481 15.86 7.58 -17.90
C LYS A 481 16.02 6.15 -18.43
N ARG A 482 17.11 5.48 -18.06
CA ARG A 482 17.39 4.09 -18.48
C ARG A 482 16.38 3.12 -17.86
N ARG A 483 16.03 3.30 -16.59
CA ARG A 483 15.03 2.45 -15.91
C ARG A 483 13.63 2.64 -16.49
N HIS A 484 13.23 3.89 -16.78
CA HIS A 484 11.99 4.17 -17.51
C HIS A 484 11.99 3.56 -18.90
N GLN A 485 13.11 3.65 -19.64
CA GLN A 485 13.21 3.02 -20.96
C GLN A 485 13.00 1.49 -20.89
N HIS A 486 13.55 0.84 -19.87
CA HIS A 486 13.37 -0.61 -19.68
C HIS A 486 11.91 -1.00 -19.44
N LEU A 487 11.18 -0.26 -18.58
CA LEU A 487 9.75 -0.50 -18.39
C LEU A 487 8.94 -0.16 -19.63
N ALA A 488 9.28 0.92 -20.35
CA ALA A 488 8.65 1.25 -21.62
C ALA A 488 8.77 0.10 -22.63
N ASP A 489 9.97 -0.48 -22.78
CA ASP A 489 10.21 -1.58 -23.72
C ASP A 489 9.47 -2.87 -23.32
N TYR A 490 9.22 -3.07 -22.02
CA TYR A 490 8.40 -4.16 -21.51
C TYR A 490 6.92 -3.94 -21.84
N TYR A 491 6.34 -2.81 -21.42
CA TYR A 491 4.92 -2.48 -21.68
C TYR A 491 4.59 -2.36 -23.16
N SER A 492 5.53 -1.89 -24.00
CA SER A 492 5.38 -1.81 -25.45
C SER A 492 5.15 -3.17 -26.14
N ARG A 493 5.38 -4.29 -25.44
CA ARG A 493 5.17 -5.65 -25.96
C ARG A 493 3.86 -6.27 -25.49
N LEU A 494 3.17 -5.62 -24.56
CA LEU A 494 1.91 -6.09 -23.99
C LEU A 494 0.77 -5.29 -24.63
N GLU A 495 -0.25 -6.00 -25.09
CA GLU A 495 -1.49 -5.40 -25.59
C GLU A 495 -2.30 -4.82 -24.42
N GLY A 496 -2.83 -3.60 -24.57
CA GLY A 496 -3.59 -2.92 -23.51
C GLY A 496 -2.75 -2.08 -22.54
N TYR A 497 -1.42 -2.04 -22.70
CA TYR A 497 -0.50 -1.28 -21.85
C TYR A 497 0.03 0.00 -22.51
N GLU A 498 -0.66 0.51 -23.53
CA GLU A 498 -0.23 1.65 -24.33
C GLU A 498 -0.09 2.92 -23.48
N GLU A 499 -1.01 3.15 -22.53
CA GLU A 499 -0.97 4.30 -21.61
C GLU A 499 0.29 4.28 -20.72
N LEU A 500 0.66 3.11 -20.20
CA LEU A 500 1.87 2.91 -19.39
C LEU A 500 3.14 3.03 -20.22
N ALA A 501 3.18 2.42 -21.41
CA ALA A 501 4.29 2.57 -22.34
C ALA A 501 4.52 4.04 -22.72
N ALA A 502 3.45 4.78 -23.06
CA ALA A 502 3.52 6.21 -23.36
C ALA A 502 4.11 7.01 -22.20
N TYR A 503 3.69 6.73 -20.97
CA TYR A 503 4.21 7.39 -19.77
C TYR A 503 5.71 7.16 -19.61
N HIS A 504 6.15 5.90 -19.61
CA HIS A 504 7.56 5.56 -19.42
C HIS A 504 8.45 6.08 -20.55
N LEU A 505 7.98 6.09 -21.80
CA LEU A 505 8.71 6.68 -22.93
C LEU A 505 8.93 8.19 -22.77
N GLN A 506 7.94 8.92 -22.24
CA GLN A 506 8.10 10.34 -21.92
C GLN A 506 9.17 10.56 -20.84
N GLN A 507 9.13 9.78 -19.75
CA GLN A 507 10.12 9.89 -18.67
C GLN A 507 11.53 9.47 -19.12
N ALA A 508 11.62 8.58 -20.12
CA ALA A 508 12.87 8.19 -20.76
C ALA A 508 13.39 9.20 -21.79
N GLU A 509 12.61 10.26 -22.10
CA GLU A 509 12.87 11.22 -23.18
C GLU A 509 12.93 10.58 -24.58
N SER A 510 12.26 9.44 -24.75
CA SER A 510 12.11 8.74 -26.04
C SER A 510 10.90 9.28 -26.81
N TYR A 511 10.94 10.58 -27.13
CA TYR A 511 9.76 11.34 -27.56
C TYR A 511 9.10 10.85 -28.85
N ASN A 512 9.88 10.32 -29.81
CA ASN A 512 9.32 9.80 -31.07
C ASN A 512 8.34 8.62 -30.80
N LYS A 513 8.81 7.61 -30.06
CA LYS A 513 7.95 6.50 -29.62
C LYS A 513 6.85 6.98 -28.66
N ALA A 514 7.14 7.95 -27.80
CA ALA A 514 6.15 8.47 -26.87
C ALA A 514 4.93 9.07 -27.60
N ILE A 515 5.15 9.82 -28.70
CA ILE A 515 4.08 10.38 -29.53
C ILE A 515 3.24 9.25 -30.15
N GLU A 516 3.88 8.24 -30.72
CA GLU A 516 3.19 7.07 -31.29
C GLU A 516 2.30 6.39 -30.24
N TYR A 517 2.83 6.13 -29.05
CA TYR A 517 2.07 5.48 -27.98
C TYR A 517 1.01 6.38 -27.36
N LEU A 518 1.18 7.71 -27.35
CA LEU A 518 0.13 8.64 -26.96
C LEU A 518 -1.06 8.61 -27.93
N ILE A 519 -0.81 8.50 -29.24
CA ILE A 519 -1.87 8.35 -30.24
C ILE A 519 -2.61 7.02 -30.05
N LYS A 520 -1.86 5.91 -29.87
CA LYS A 520 -2.46 4.61 -29.57
C LYS A 520 -3.28 4.62 -28.28
N SER A 521 -2.77 5.26 -27.23
CA SER A 521 -3.48 5.45 -25.96
C SER A 521 -4.78 6.22 -26.17
N ALA A 522 -4.75 7.29 -26.97
CA ALA A 522 -5.95 8.07 -27.29
C ALA A 522 -7.00 7.22 -28.00
N GLN A 523 -6.60 6.44 -29.00
CA GLN A 523 -7.50 5.56 -29.74
C GLN A 523 -8.11 4.48 -28.84
N LEU A 524 -7.29 3.86 -27.98
CA LEU A 524 -7.72 2.85 -27.01
C LEU A 524 -8.81 3.39 -26.08
N VAL A 525 -8.57 4.54 -25.46
CA VAL A 525 -9.49 5.08 -24.44
C VAL A 525 -10.76 5.68 -25.06
N VAL A 526 -10.66 6.22 -26.28
CA VAL A 526 -11.83 6.65 -27.06
C VAL A 526 -12.72 5.46 -27.40
N GLY A 527 -12.14 4.30 -27.73
CA GLY A 527 -12.88 3.05 -27.93
C GLY A 527 -13.70 2.62 -26.71
N LYS A 528 -13.25 3.01 -25.51
CA LYS A 528 -13.93 2.79 -24.21
C LYS A 528 -14.87 3.93 -23.80
N GLY A 529 -15.02 4.98 -24.61
CA GLY A 529 -15.86 6.15 -24.32
C GLY A 529 -15.22 7.20 -23.38
N ALA A 530 -13.94 7.06 -23.04
CA ALA A 530 -13.19 8.02 -22.22
C ALA A 530 -12.66 9.21 -23.04
N TYR A 531 -13.58 10.04 -23.54
CA TYR A 531 -13.27 11.13 -24.47
C TYR A 531 -12.35 12.21 -23.91
N ASP A 532 -12.58 12.63 -22.66
CA ASP A 532 -11.75 13.65 -22.03
C ASP A 532 -10.29 13.19 -21.92
N SER A 533 -10.09 11.91 -21.61
CA SER A 533 -8.76 11.29 -21.61
C SER A 533 -8.16 11.21 -23.02
N GLY A 534 -8.95 10.82 -24.02
CA GLY A 534 -8.53 10.80 -25.43
C GLY A 534 -8.07 12.17 -25.92
N ILE A 535 -8.86 13.22 -25.66
CA ILE A 535 -8.50 14.62 -25.97
C ILE A 535 -7.19 14.99 -25.26
N ASN A 536 -7.01 14.61 -24.00
CA ASN A 536 -5.80 14.90 -23.25
C ASN A 536 -4.56 14.22 -23.85
N TYR A 537 -4.67 12.96 -24.29
CA TYR A 537 -3.57 12.26 -24.96
C TYR A 537 -3.20 12.88 -26.31
N TYR A 538 -4.19 13.19 -27.15
CA TYR A 538 -3.93 13.88 -28.41
C TYR A 538 -3.31 15.26 -28.19
N LYS A 539 -3.79 16.03 -27.21
CA LYS A 539 -3.20 17.34 -26.86
C LYS A 539 -1.75 17.21 -26.37
N LYS A 540 -1.44 16.21 -25.54
CA LYS A 540 -0.05 15.93 -25.11
C LYS A 540 0.84 15.52 -26.29
N ALA A 541 0.33 14.70 -27.21
CA ALA A 541 1.08 14.34 -28.42
C ALA A 541 1.37 15.58 -29.27
N LEU A 542 0.37 16.46 -29.44
CA LEU A 542 0.54 17.72 -30.17
C LEU A 542 1.54 18.66 -29.48
N GLU A 543 1.52 18.74 -28.15
CA GLU A 543 2.48 19.52 -27.37
C GLU A 543 3.91 19.02 -27.57
N LEU A 544 4.13 17.70 -27.54
CA LEU A 544 5.45 17.11 -27.83
C LEU A 544 5.89 17.41 -29.27
N CYS A 545 4.99 17.33 -30.26
CA CYS A 545 5.29 17.73 -31.64
C CYS A 545 5.67 19.21 -31.75
N GLN A 546 5.06 20.10 -30.96
CA GLN A 546 5.37 21.53 -30.95
C GLN A 546 6.75 21.81 -30.32
N GLN A 547 7.09 21.10 -29.25
CA GLN A 547 8.37 21.20 -28.56
C GLN A 547 9.53 20.58 -29.37
N HIS A 548 9.25 19.49 -30.09
CA HIS A 548 10.19 18.71 -30.89
C HIS A 548 9.76 18.68 -32.35
N ARG A 549 9.92 19.82 -33.04
CA ARG A 549 9.43 20.01 -34.43
C ARG A 549 10.03 19.02 -35.42
N GLU A 550 11.22 18.51 -35.15
CA GLU A 550 11.89 17.48 -35.95
C GLU A 550 11.15 16.13 -35.95
N LEU A 551 10.27 15.90 -34.97
CA LEU A 551 9.45 14.69 -34.86
C LEU A 551 8.04 14.87 -35.44
N ALA A 552 7.63 16.11 -35.73
CA ALA A 552 6.31 16.44 -36.21
C ALA A 552 6.20 16.25 -37.74
N ASN A 553 6.08 14.99 -38.18
CA ASN A 553 5.77 14.70 -39.58
C ASN A 553 4.28 14.97 -39.89
N LEU A 554 3.97 15.18 -41.16
CA LEU A 554 2.61 15.50 -41.62
C LEU A 554 1.60 14.40 -41.26
N GLU A 555 1.98 13.13 -41.34
CA GLU A 555 1.11 11.99 -41.02
C GLU A 555 0.70 11.96 -39.53
N ILE A 556 1.64 12.20 -38.61
CA ILE A 556 1.39 12.28 -37.17
C ILE A 556 0.44 13.45 -36.87
N LEU A 557 0.70 14.62 -37.46
CA LEU A 557 -0.15 15.79 -37.26
C LEU A 557 -1.56 15.55 -37.79
N VAL A 558 -1.71 14.92 -38.95
CA VAL A 558 -3.01 14.53 -39.49
C VAL A 558 -3.73 13.58 -38.53
N ALA A 559 -3.09 12.51 -38.08
CA ALA A 559 -3.69 11.52 -37.19
C ALA A 559 -4.16 12.14 -35.85
N ILE A 560 -3.37 13.05 -35.27
CA ILE A 560 -3.74 13.74 -34.02
C ILE A 560 -4.94 14.66 -34.23
N ASN A 561 -4.92 15.49 -35.28
CA ASN A 561 -5.98 16.46 -35.52
C ASN A 561 -7.29 15.79 -35.97
N GLU A 562 -7.21 14.72 -36.76
CA GLU A 562 -8.37 13.91 -37.16
C GLU A 562 -9.01 13.25 -35.94
N GLY A 563 -8.22 12.60 -35.08
CA GLY A 563 -8.71 12.00 -33.84
C GLY A 563 -9.38 13.01 -32.90
N LEU A 564 -8.82 14.23 -32.76
CA LEU A 564 -9.46 15.31 -32.01
C LEU A 564 -10.79 15.73 -32.65
N ALA A 565 -10.83 15.91 -33.97
CA ALA A 565 -12.03 16.31 -34.68
C ALA A 565 -13.16 15.29 -34.52
N ASP A 566 -12.83 14.00 -34.63
CA ASP A 566 -13.78 12.89 -34.46
C ASP A 566 -14.35 12.86 -33.04
N ILE A 567 -13.52 13.06 -32.01
CA ILE A 567 -14.00 13.13 -30.62
C ILE A 567 -14.94 14.32 -30.43
N TYR A 568 -14.56 15.53 -30.85
CA TYR A 568 -15.43 16.70 -30.67
C TYR A 568 -16.73 16.58 -31.45
N ARG A 569 -16.72 15.92 -32.62
CA ARG A 569 -17.94 15.60 -33.37
C ARG A 569 -18.83 14.64 -32.59
N ALA A 570 -18.26 13.62 -31.96
CA ALA A 570 -19.01 12.68 -31.11
C ALA A 570 -19.56 13.33 -29.83
N LEU A 571 -18.95 14.42 -29.36
CA LEU A 571 -19.42 15.23 -28.23
C LEU A 571 -20.44 16.32 -28.63
N ASP A 572 -20.92 16.34 -29.88
CA ASP A 572 -21.80 17.37 -30.44
C ASP A 572 -21.19 18.80 -30.46
N ASP A 573 -19.85 18.93 -30.37
CA ASP A 573 -19.12 20.21 -30.51
C ASP A 573 -18.65 20.39 -31.97
N GLU A 574 -19.60 20.70 -32.85
CA GLU A 574 -19.34 20.89 -34.28
C GLU A 574 -18.34 22.01 -34.57
N GLU A 575 -18.36 23.08 -33.76
CA GLU A 575 -17.49 24.24 -33.97
C GLU A 575 -16.01 23.85 -33.76
N THR A 576 -15.72 23.14 -32.68
CA THR A 576 -14.36 22.67 -32.39
C THR A 576 -13.94 21.56 -33.36
N ALA A 577 -14.83 20.63 -33.70
CA ALA A 577 -14.56 19.58 -34.68
C ALA A 577 -14.13 20.17 -36.05
N LEU A 578 -14.86 21.16 -36.56
CA LEU A 578 -14.55 21.82 -37.83
C LEU A 578 -13.18 22.51 -37.82
N LYS A 579 -12.75 23.08 -36.69
CA LYS A 579 -11.42 23.69 -36.55
C LYS A 579 -10.32 22.67 -36.80
N TYR A 580 -10.44 21.48 -36.20
CA TYR A 580 -9.45 20.41 -36.35
C TYR A 580 -9.50 19.75 -37.74
N TYR A 581 -10.67 19.46 -38.31
CA TYR A 581 -10.78 18.95 -39.68
C TYR A 581 -10.19 19.91 -40.73
N LYS A 582 -10.29 21.22 -40.50
CA LYS A 582 -9.67 22.20 -41.40
C LYS A 582 -8.15 22.08 -41.42
N VAL A 583 -7.52 21.87 -40.26
CA VAL A 583 -6.07 21.61 -40.16
C VAL A 583 -5.69 20.37 -40.95
N VAL A 584 -6.44 19.28 -40.80
CA VAL A 584 -6.25 18.02 -41.55
C VAL A 584 -6.33 18.25 -43.06
N LEU A 585 -7.37 18.95 -43.53
CA LEU A 585 -7.55 19.26 -44.96
C LEU A 585 -6.41 20.11 -45.52
N ASP A 586 -5.90 21.06 -44.75
CA ASP A 586 -4.78 21.90 -45.18
C ASP A 586 -3.47 21.10 -45.22
N SER A 587 -3.23 20.20 -44.26
CA SER A 587 -2.10 19.26 -44.28
C SER A 587 -2.13 18.33 -45.50
N TYR A 588 -3.29 17.75 -45.85
CA TYR A 588 -3.41 16.92 -47.07
C TYR A 588 -3.11 17.69 -48.37
N LYS A 589 -3.46 18.98 -48.44
CA LYS A 589 -3.13 19.81 -49.61
C LYS A 589 -1.63 20.07 -49.75
N GLU A 590 -0.88 20.04 -48.65
CA GLU A 590 0.58 20.14 -48.67
C GLU A 590 1.22 18.83 -49.12
N ILE A 591 0.76 17.69 -48.59
CA ILE A 591 1.21 16.35 -49.01
C ILE A 591 1.01 16.15 -50.52
N LEU A 592 -0.13 16.58 -51.07
CA LEU A 592 -0.46 16.41 -52.50
C LEU A 592 0.31 17.37 -53.44
N LYS A 593 1.09 18.32 -52.90
CA LYS A 593 1.92 19.26 -53.69
C LYS A 593 3.39 18.85 -53.80
N GLU A 594 3.86 17.98 -52.91
CA GLU A 594 5.16 17.30 -52.99
C GLU A 594 5.07 16.07 -53.90
#